data_AF-A0A183SXG4-F1
#
_entry.id   AF-A0A183SXG4-F1
#
_cell.length_a   1.000
_cell.length_b   1.000
_cell.length_c   1.000
_cell.angle_alpha   90.00
_cell.angle_beta   90.00
_cell.angle_gamma   90.00
#
_symmetry.space_group_name_H-M   'P 1'
#
loop_
_entity.id
_entity.type
_entity.pdbx_description
1 polymer ?
#
loop_
_entity_poly.entity_id
_entity_poly.type
_entity_poly.pdbx_seq_one_letter_code
_entity_poly.pdbx_strand_id
1 'polypeptide(L)'
;MERRLRQLSDILENDGVDKLLESLKNGSDFLEDVENGNSPLHVSATIENLDIVEFLSTSGVELNKLNKETLTPLHYAAKTGDKEISRWLLYYGADPTLPNNLGITADIMAFAQGHTAVGKMLAQMTTSRAEGFREQLFPSNKNPRIKLKLFGAPRSGKTTFSESFRSVGVSYYIRRKFKALSEFADKFSENDTPEYSIWDFSGFKSYYFLYDYFIGNTSCVHMIFYSLRDNPSTQRENVNFWLEFIHSRIPAHEGK
;
A
#
# COMPACT_ATOMS: atom_id res chain seq x y z
N MET A 1 11.11 16.18 -6.20
CA MET A 1 10.15 15.06 -6.19
C MET A 1 10.37 14.17 -4.97
N GLU A 2 11.56 13.61 -4.73
CA GLU A 2 11.88 12.86 -3.48
C GLU A 2 11.58 13.63 -2.19
N ARG A 3 11.82 14.95 -2.18
CA ARG A 3 11.51 15.81 -1.03
C ARG A 3 10.00 15.94 -0.77
N ARG A 4 9.19 15.82 -1.83
CA ARG A 4 7.72 15.84 -1.82
C ARG A 4 7.15 14.47 -1.44
N LEU A 5 7.75 13.39 -1.95
CA LEU A 5 7.50 12.00 -1.54
C LEU A 5 7.78 11.76 -0.05
N ARG A 6 8.87 12.30 0.50
CA ARG A 6 9.16 12.25 1.95
C ARG A 6 8.18 13.09 2.77
N GLN A 7 7.81 14.28 2.29
CA GLN A 7 6.79 15.10 2.94
C GLN A 7 5.42 14.42 2.94
N LEU A 8 5.05 13.76 1.85
CA LEU A 8 3.79 13.02 1.73
C LEU A 8 3.81 11.73 2.56
N SER A 9 4.94 11.01 2.65
CA SER A 9 5.04 9.88 3.59
C SER A 9 4.91 10.33 5.04
N ASP A 10 5.54 11.45 5.41
CA ASP A 10 5.44 12.00 6.78
C ASP A 10 4.03 12.52 7.11
N ILE A 11 3.33 13.13 6.14
CA ILE A 11 1.93 13.57 6.28
C ILE A 11 0.99 12.37 6.35
N LEU A 12 1.27 11.29 5.61
CA LEU A 12 0.34 10.18 5.48
C LEU A 12 0.53 9.07 6.54
N GLU A 13 1.71 8.97 7.14
CA GLU A 13 2.04 7.96 8.17
C GLU A 13 1.42 8.24 9.56
N ASN A 14 1.02 9.48 9.85
CA ASN A 14 0.34 9.83 11.12
C ASN A 14 -1.04 10.48 10.94
N ASP A 15 -1.23 11.31 9.91
CA ASP A 15 -2.52 11.96 9.58
C ASP A 15 -3.21 11.32 8.36
N GLY A 16 -2.51 10.51 7.56
CA GLY A 16 -2.98 10.09 6.24
C GLY A 16 -3.99 8.98 6.26
N VAL A 17 -3.95 8.07 7.23
CA VAL A 17 -4.99 7.05 7.36
C VAL A 17 -6.29 7.71 7.82
N ASP A 18 -6.23 8.64 8.76
CA ASP A 18 -7.41 9.38 9.23
C ASP A 18 -7.92 10.37 8.17
N LYS A 19 -7.06 11.04 7.40
CA LYS A 19 -7.45 11.84 6.22
C LYS A 19 -7.93 10.98 5.05
N LEU A 20 -7.35 9.80 4.84
CA LEU A 20 -7.84 8.79 3.88
C LEU A 20 -9.24 8.37 4.30
N LEU A 21 -9.45 8.02 5.56
CA LEU A 21 -10.77 7.66 6.11
C LEU A 21 -11.76 8.81 6.06
N GLU A 22 -11.34 10.03 6.36
CA GLU A 22 -12.18 11.23 6.31
C GLU A 22 -12.51 11.61 4.86
N SER A 23 -11.55 11.51 3.93
CA SER A 23 -11.80 11.73 2.50
C SER A 23 -12.66 10.61 1.88
N LEU A 24 -12.46 9.36 2.28
CA LEU A 24 -13.29 8.22 1.89
C LEU A 24 -14.71 8.33 2.47
N LYS A 25 -14.86 8.82 3.71
CA LYS A 25 -16.18 9.04 4.35
C LYS A 25 -16.90 10.29 3.84
N ASN A 26 -16.18 11.36 3.51
CA ASN A 26 -16.76 12.63 3.07
C ASN A 26 -17.00 12.68 1.55
N GLY A 27 -16.35 11.80 0.77
CA GLY A 27 -16.44 11.76 -0.70
C GLY A 27 -17.32 10.65 -1.29
N SER A 28 -17.75 9.65 -0.51
CA SER A 28 -18.50 8.48 -1.02
C SER A 28 -19.27 7.77 0.09
N ASP A 29 -20.38 7.10 -0.24
CA ASP A 29 -20.93 5.99 0.54
C ASP A 29 -19.92 4.83 0.52
N PHE A 30 -18.80 4.99 1.24
CA PHE A 30 -17.66 4.08 1.23
C PHE A 30 -18.04 2.62 1.59
N LEU A 31 -19.14 2.44 2.32
CA LEU A 31 -19.71 1.11 2.57
C LEU A 31 -20.24 0.47 1.29
N GLU A 32 -20.90 1.23 0.40
CA GLU A 32 -21.34 0.76 -0.92
C GLU A 32 -20.14 0.42 -1.82
N ASP A 33 -19.06 1.19 -1.76
CA ASP A 33 -17.82 0.89 -2.46
C ASP A 33 -17.19 -0.43 -1.99
N VAL A 34 -17.12 -0.64 -0.67
CA VAL A 34 -16.66 -1.92 -0.09
C VAL A 34 -17.59 -3.07 -0.51
N GLU A 35 -18.90 -2.84 -0.51
CA GLU A 35 -19.88 -3.81 -1.01
C GLU A 35 -19.69 -4.09 -2.50
N ASN A 36 -19.25 -3.13 -3.31
CA ASN A 36 -18.93 -3.32 -4.72
C ASN A 36 -17.52 -3.91 -4.96
N GLY A 37 -16.79 -4.24 -3.88
CA GLY A 37 -15.44 -4.80 -3.94
C GLY A 37 -14.38 -3.78 -4.36
N ASN A 38 -14.68 -2.48 -4.28
CA ASN A 38 -13.72 -1.42 -4.56
C ASN A 38 -12.67 -1.39 -3.43
N SER A 39 -11.40 -1.52 -3.82
CA SER A 39 -10.28 -1.29 -2.91
C SER A 39 -10.11 0.21 -2.64
N PRO A 40 -9.38 0.61 -1.57
CA PRO A 40 -9.05 2.03 -1.36
C PRO A 40 -8.39 2.69 -2.57
N LEU A 41 -7.66 1.91 -3.39
CA LEU A 41 -7.04 2.42 -4.62
C LEU A 41 -8.08 2.74 -5.70
N HIS A 42 -9.15 1.94 -5.84
CA HIS A 42 -10.28 2.25 -6.71
C HIS A 42 -10.94 3.56 -6.29
N VAL A 43 -11.31 3.67 -5.01
CA VAL A 43 -12.00 4.86 -4.50
C VAL A 43 -11.13 6.09 -4.67
N SER A 44 -9.83 6.00 -4.36
CA SER A 44 -8.88 7.11 -4.52
C SER A 44 -8.73 7.60 -5.98
N ALA A 45 -8.82 6.68 -6.95
CA ALA A 45 -8.78 7.01 -8.37
C ALA A 45 -10.08 7.70 -8.83
N THR A 46 -11.22 7.34 -8.23
CA THR A 46 -12.52 7.97 -8.50
C THR A 46 -12.62 9.37 -7.93
N ILE A 47 -12.13 9.60 -6.70
CA ILE A 47 -12.17 10.93 -6.06
C ILE A 47 -11.03 11.85 -6.51
N GLU A 48 -10.23 11.43 -7.51
CA GLU A 48 -9.13 12.18 -8.10
C GLU A 48 -8.08 12.68 -7.08
N ASN A 49 -7.87 11.90 -6.01
CA ASN A 49 -6.93 12.26 -4.95
C ASN A 49 -5.57 11.61 -5.19
N LEU A 50 -4.70 12.35 -5.88
CA LEU A 50 -3.38 11.88 -6.24
C LEU A 50 -2.49 11.54 -5.03
N ASP A 51 -2.58 12.30 -3.94
CA ASP A 51 -1.75 12.06 -2.75
C ASP A 51 -2.06 10.68 -2.12
N ILE A 52 -3.34 10.30 -2.11
CA ILE A 52 -3.77 8.97 -1.65
C ILE A 52 -3.32 7.88 -2.63
N VAL A 53 -3.50 8.08 -3.94
CA VAL A 53 -3.06 7.11 -4.96
C VAL A 53 -1.56 6.85 -4.84
N GLU A 54 -0.77 7.90 -4.68
CA GLU A 54 0.68 7.81 -4.52
C GLU A 54 1.05 7.00 -3.28
N PHE A 55 0.45 7.33 -2.13
CA PHE A 55 0.66 6.58 -0.90
C PHE A 55 0.31 5.11 -1.05
N LEU A 56 -0.93 4.79 -1.45
CA LEU A 56 -1.41 3.41 -1.60
C LEU A 56 -0.53 2.61 -2.57
N SER A 57 -0.10 3.22 -3.68
CA SER A 57 0.76 2.57 -4.66
C SER A 57 2.16 2.25 -4.11
N THR A 58 2.70 3.10 -3.23
CA THR A 58 3.95 2.81 -2.50
C THR A 58 3.80 1.77 -1.39
N SER A 59 2.58 1.59 -0.86
CA SER A 59 2.27 0.60 0.18
C SER A 59 2.42 -0.84 -0.28
N GLY A 60 2.44 -1.06 -1.60
CA GLY A 60 2.39 -2.38 -2.22
C GLY A 60 1.01 -3.01 -2.08
N VAL A 61 -0.04 -2.22 -2.18
CA VAL A 61 -1.38 -2.76 -2.44
C VAL A 61 -1.39 -3.48 -3.80
N GLU A 62 -2.35 -4.38 -4.00
CA GLU A 62 -2.57 -5.03 -5.30
C GLU A 62 -3.11 -3.99 -6.32
N LEU A 63 -2.22 -3.47 -7.18
CA LEU A 63 -2.54 -2.41 -8.15
C LEU A 63 -3.55 -2.83 -9.22
N ASN A 64 -3.62 -4.15 -9.49
CA ASN A 64 -4.47 -4.76 -10.51
C ASN A 64 -5.69 -5.46 -9.90
N LYS A 65 -6.04 -5.15 -8.64
CA LYS A 65 -7.21 -5.74 -7.98
C LYS A 65 -8.45 -5.50 -8.82
N LEU A 66 -9.22 -6.55 -9.06
CA LEU A 66 -10.53 -6.46 -9.71
C LEU A 66 -11.62 -6.26 -8.66
N ASN A 67 -12.50 -5.29 -8.89
CA ASN A 67 -13.75 -5.13 -8.13
C ASN A 67 -14.85 -6.09 -8.65
N LYS A 68 -16.08 -5.99 -8.13
CA LYS A 68 -17.20 -6.85 -8.59
C LYS A 68 -17.61 -6.65 -10.05
N GLU A 69 -17.36 -5.46 -10.60
CA GLU A 69 -17.56 -5.15 -12.01
C GLU A 69 -16.36 -5.57 -12.88
N THR A 70 -15.38 -6.26 -12.30
CA THR A 70 -14.13 -6.67 -12.95
C THR A 70 -13.31 -5.50 -13.50
N LEU A 71 -13.41 -4.34 -12.85
CA LEU A 71 -12.62 -3.15 -13.14
C LEU A 71 -11.40 -3.09 -12.23
N THR A 72 -10.30 -2.56 -12.76
CA THR A 72 -9.09 -2.22 -11.98
C THR A 72 -9.10 -0.74 -11.59
N PRO A 73 -8.26 -0.29 -10.64
CA PRO A 73 -8.10 1.14 -10.34
C PRO A 73 -7.72 1.99 -11.56
N LEU A 74 -6.97 1.42 -12.51
CA LEU A 74 -6.61 2.12 -13.74
C LEU A 74 -7.80 2.35 -14.67
N HIS A 75 -8.82 1.47 -14.65
CA HIS A 75 -10.08 1.72 -15.35
C HIS A 75 -10.82 2.94 -14.77
N TYR A 76 -10.84 3.07 -13.44
CA TYR A 76 -11.45 4.25 -12.79
C TYR A 76 -10.72 5.54 -13.13
N ALA A 77 -9.38 5.55 -13.08
CA ALA A 77 -8.58 6.70 -13.49
C ALA A 77 -8.80 7.07 -14.98
N ALA A 78 -8.98 6.07 -15.83
CA ALA A 78 -9.32 6.28 -17.24
C ALA A 78 -10.74 6.83 -17.43
N LYS A 79 -11.70 6.36 -16.62
CA LYS A 79 -13.09 6.82 -16.62
C LYS A 79 -13.24 8.28 -16.20
N THR A 80 -12.45 8.73 -15.22
CA THR A 80 -12.42 10.15 -14.78
C THR A 80 -11.57 11.03 -15.69
N GLY A 81 -10.64 10.43 -16.44
CA GLY A 81 -9.76 11.17 -17.35
C GLY A 81 -8.57 11.82 -16.65
N ASP A 82 -8.28 11.44 -15.40
CA ASP A 82 -7.11 11.95 -14.69
C ASP A 82 -5.83 11.31 -15.24
N LYS A 83 -5.11 12.11 -16.03
CA LYS A 83 -3.85 11.73 -16.65
C LYS A 83 -2.72 11.52 -15.64
N GLU A 84 -2.68 12.29 -14.56
CA GLU A 84 -1.61 12.19 -13.55
C GLU A 84 -1.79 10.92 -12.72
N ILE A 85 -3.01 10.63 -12.26
CA ILE A 85 -3.31 9.37 -11.55
C ILE A 85 -3.04 8.17 -12.46
N SER A 86 -3.48 8.21 -13.72
CA SER A 86 -3.21 7.15 -14.69
C SER A 86 -1.71 6.90 -14.87
N ARG A 87 -0.90 7.97 -14.96
CA ARG A 87 0.57 7.87 -15.02
C ARG A 87 1.16 7.26 -13.76
N TRP A 88 0.66 7.64 -12.60
CA TRP A 88 1.17 7.15 -11.32
C TRP A 88 0.87 5.67 -11.10
N LEU A 89 -0.33 5.23 -11.44
CA LEU A 89 -0.69 3.81 -11.41
C LEU A 89 0.21 2.98 -12.34
N LEU A 90 0.42 3.44 -13.58
CA LEU A 90 1.36 2.80 -14.52
C LEU A 90 2.79 2.76 -13.98
N TYR A 91 3.24 3.85 -13.34
CA TYR A 91 4.56 3.94 -12.74
C TYR A 91 4.78 2.90 -11.62
N TYR A 92 3.76 2.56 -10.83
CA TYR A 92 3.92 1.52 -9.81
C TYR A 92 3.68 0.10 -10.34
N GLY A 93 3.21 -0.04 -11.59
CA GLY A 93 3.06 -1.32 -12.28
C GLY A 93 1.61 -1.78 -12.46
N ALA A 94 0.65 -0.86 -12.47
CA ALA A 94 -0.67 -1.19 -12.96
C ALA A 94 -0.57 -1.64 -14.43
N ASP A 95 -1.24 -2.72 -14.77
CA ASP A 95 -1.21 -3.29 -16.12
C ASP A 95 -2.32 -2.63 -16.99
N PRO A 96 -1.94 -1.85 -18.03
CA PRO A 96 -2.90 -1.20 -18.91
C PRO A 96 -3.65 -2.16 -19.83
N THR A 97 -3.19 -3.40 -19.95
CA THR A 97 -3.70 -4.38 -20.91
C THR A 97 -4.81 -5.27 -20.33
N LEU A 98 -5.05 -5.21 -19.03
CA LEU A 98 -6.08 -6.01 -18.36
C LEU A 98 -7.48 -5.56 -18.82
N PRO A 99 -8.27 -6.44 -19.45
CA PRO A 99 -9.66 -6.14 -19.79
C PRO A 99 -10.60 -6.50 -18.62
N ASN A 100 -11.73 -5.82 -18.55
CA ASN A 100 -12.86 -6.27 -17.75
C ASN A 100 -13.62 -7.44 -18.44
N ASN A 101 -14.68 -7.93 -17.81
CA ASN A 101 -15.53 -9.02 -18.33
C ASN A 101 -16.24 -8.71 -19.67
N LEU A 102 -16.31 -7.44 -20.08
CA LEU A 102 -16.83 -7.00 -21.37
C LEU A 102 -15.72 -6.86 -22.43
N GLY A 103 -14.48 -7.20 -22.10
CA GLY A 103 -13.33 -6.99 -23.00
C GLY A 103 -12.88 -5.53 -23.10
N ILE A 104 -13.37 -4.66 -22.20
CA ILE A 104 -13.02 -3.23 -22.19
C ILE A 104 -11.76 -3.06 -21.35
N THR A 105 -10.71 -2.53 -21.96
CA THR A 105 -9.47 -2.09 -21.32
C THR A 105 -9.56 -0.61 -20.91
N ALA A 106 -8.62 -0.16 -20.07
CA ALA A 106 -8.64 1.21 -19.55
C ALA A 106 -8.54 2.28 -20.66
N ASP A 107 -7.78 2.05 -21.73
CA ASP A 107 -7.71 2.96 -22.88
C ASP A 107 -9.05 3.08 -23.61
N ILE A 108 -9.73 1.95 -23.87
CA ILE A 108 -11.06 1.92 -24.48
C ILE A 108 -12.06 2.68 -23.61
N MET A 109 -12.00 2.50 -22.29
CA MET A 109 -12.84 3.22 -21.34
C MET A 109 -12.59 4.74 -21.40
N ALA A 110 -11.33 5.19 -21.41
CA ALA A 110 -11.00 6.61 -21.56
C ALA A 110 -11.54 7.19 -22.88
N PHE A 111 -11.42 6.45 -23.99
CA PHE A 111 -11.99 6.91 -25.27
C PHE A 111 -13.52 6.98 -25.24
N ALA A 112 -14.19 5.99 -24.64
CA ALA A 112 -15.65 5.97 -24.53
C ALA A 112 -16.18 7.17 -23.71
N GLN A 113 -15.42 7.63 -22.71
CA GLN A 113 -15.73 8.83 -21.91
C GLN A 113 -15.24 10.14 -22.54
N GLY A 114 -14.62 10.10 -23.72
CA GLY A 114 -14.12 11.29 -24.43
C GLY A 114 -12.74 11.78 -23.97
N HIS A 115 -12.10 11.12 -23.00
CA HIS A 115 -10.77 11.44 -22.48
C HIS A 115 -9.65 11.00 -23.43
N THR A 116 -9.65 11.57 -24.63
CA THR A 116 -8.79 11.18 -25.76
C THR A 116 -7.30 11.25 -25.42
N ALA A 117 -6.87 12.21 -24.58
CA ALA A 117 -5.47 12.33 -24.17
C ALA A 117 -5.01 11.15 -23.29
N VAL A 118 -5.88 10.71 -22.36
CA VAL A 118 -5.62 9.53 -21.51
C VAL A 118 -5.70 8.26 -22.34
N GLY A 119 -6.75 8.11 -23.16
CA GLY A 119 -6.90 6.94 -24.04
C GLY A 119 -5.69 6.74 -24.95
N LYS A 120 -5.19 7.81 -25.59
CA LYS A 120 -3.96 7.75 -26.41
C LYS A 120 -2.72 7.39 -25.61
N MET A 121 -2.59 7.90 -24.38
CA MET A 121 -1.48 7.57 -23.51
C MET A 121 -1.50 6.09 -23.13
N LEU A 122 -2.66 5.59 -22.70
CA LEU A 122 -2.84 4.20 -22.27
C LEU A 122 -2.69 3.21 -23.44
N ALA A 123 -3.26 3.50 -24.61
CA ALA A 123 -3.15 2.67 -25.81
C ALA A 123 -1.69 2.53 -26.31
N GLN A 124 -0.82 3.48 -25.97
CA GLN A 124 0.60 3.42 -26.31
C GLN A 124 1.43 2.63 -25.30
N MET A 125 0.87 2.29 -24.14
CA MET A 125 1.54 1.55 -23.08
C MET A 125 1.32 0.04 -23.27
N THR A 126 2.40 -0.67 -23.61
CA THR A 126 2.48 -2.14 -23.45
C THR A 126 3.07 -2.46 -22.08
N THR A 127 2.93 -3.69 -21.59
CA THR A 127 3.61 -4.15 -20.36
C THR A 127 5.12 -3.87 -20.39
N SER A 128 5.80 -4.14 -21.51
CA SER A 128 7.22 -3.82 -21.72
C SER A 128 7.54 -2.31 -21.72
N ARG A 129 6.62 -1.47 -22.20
CA ARG A 129 6.80 -0.01 -22.22
C ARG A 129 6.48 0.61 -20.88
N ALA A 130 5.55 0.04 -20.13
CA ALA A 130 5.28 0.39 -18.74
C ALA A 130 6.53 0.13 -17.89
N GLU A 131 7.21 -1.02 -18.07
CA GLU A 131 8.50 -1.31 -17.42
C GLU A 131 9.57 -0.26 -17.77
N GLY A 132 9.75 0.08 -19.05
CA GLY A 132 10.69 1.14 -19.45
C GLY A 132 10.34 2.54 -18.91
N PHE A 133 9.05 2.84 -18.78
CA PHE A 133 8.56 4.10 -18.18
C PHE A 133 8.94 4.20 -16.69
N ARG A 134 8.95 3.07 -15.97
CA ARG A 134 9.40 2.99 -14.57
C ARG A 134 10.88 3.36 -14.44
N GLU A 135 11.73 2.76 -15.27
CA GLU A 135 13.18 2.96 -15.21
C GLU A 135 13.61 4.38 -15.61
N GLN A 136 12.91 5.02 -16.55
CA GLN A 136 13.22 6.39 -16.99
C GLN A 136 12.91 7.46 -15.96
N LEU A 137 11.83 7.30 -15.19
CA LEU A 137 11.42 8.28 -14.19
C LEU A 137 12.18 8.13 -12.86
N PHE A 138 12.56 6.91 -12.49
CA PHE A 138 13.34 6.64 -11.29
C PHE A 138 14.32 5.46 -11.55
N PRO A 139 15.59 5.74 -11.89
CA PRO A 139 16.59 4.69 -12.07
C PRO A 139 16.69 3.87 -10.79
N SER A 140 16.75 2.53 -10.91
CA SER A 140 16.65 1.56 -9.82
C SER A 140 17.38 2.04 -8.56
N ASN A 141 16.62 2.48 -7.55
CA ASN A 141 17.19 2.79 -6.25
C ASN A 141 17.64 1.46 -5.64
N LYS A 142 18.95 1.26 -5.54
CA LYS A 142 19.59 -0.04 -5.25
C LYS A 142 19.36 -0.54 -3.82
N ASN A 143 18.75 0.26 -2.94
CA ASN A 143 18.57 -0.11 -1.54
C ASN A 143 17.26 -0.89 -1.34
N PRO A 144 17.31 -2.14 -0.87
CA PRO A 144 16.11 -2.88 -0.51
C PRO A 144 15.34 -2.14 0.59
N ARG A 145 14.06 -1.83 0.32
CA ARG A 145 13.12 -1.29 1.32
C ARG A 145 12.51 -2.43 2.12
N ILE A 146 12.87 -2.56 3.39
CA ILE A 146 12.26 -3.54 4.31
C ILE A 146 10.95 -2.95 4.86
N LYS A 147 9.83 -3.63 4.60
CA LYS A 147 8.52 -3.25 5.17
C LYS A 147 8.35 -3.87 6.55
N LEU A 148 8.09 -3.05 7.57
CA LEU A 148 7.78 -3.46 8.94
C LEU A 148 6.30 -3.15 9.20
N LYS A 149 5.50 -4.16 9.56
CA LYS A 149 4.08 -4.01 9.86
C LYS A 149 3.80 -4.31 11.32
N LEU A 150 3.34 -3.31 12.06
CA LEU A 150 3.16 -3.36 13.51
C LEU A 150 1.68 -3.58 13.84
N PHE A 151 1.36 -4.69 14.49
CA PHE A 151 0.01 -5.08 14.94
C PHE A 151 -0.04 -5.16 16.46
N GLY A 152 -1.24 -5.06 17.03
CA GLY A 152 -1.43 -5.08 18.48
C GLY A 152 -2.62 -4.24 18.90
N ALA A 153 -3.13 -4.48 20.11
CA ALA A 153 -4.23 -3.72 20.68
C ALA A 153 -3.92 -2.20 20.73
N PRO A 154 -4.94 -1.32 20.81
CA PRO A 154 -4.71 0.09 21.04
C PRO A 154 -3.82 0.30 22.28
N ARG A 155 -2.89 1.26 22.21
CA ARG A 155 -1.95 1.56 23.32
C ARG A 155 -0.96 0.44 23.69
N SER A 156 -0.78 -0.57 22.83
CA SER A 156 0.24 -1.62 23.06
C SER A 156 1.70 -1.15 22.88
N GLY A 157 1.93 0.12 22.54
CA GLY A 157 3.28 0.71 22.37
C GLY A 157 3.79 0.78 20.93
N LYS A 158 2.98 0.39 19.94
CA LYS A 158 3.33 0.39 18.49
C LYS A 158 3.77 1.76 18.00
N THR A 159 2.99 2.79 18.30
CA THR A 159 3.25 4.16 17.87
C THR A 159 4.50 4.72 18.54
N THR A 160 4.66 4.50 19.84
CA THR A 160 5.89 4.87 20.56
C THR A 160 7.11 4.17 19.98
N PHE A 161 7.00 2.90 19.59
CA PHE A 161 8.07 2.18 18.92
C PHE A 161 8.35 2.76 17.53
N SER A 162 7.33 3.01 16.71
CA SER A 162 7.49 3.53 15.36
C SER A 162 8.14 4.91 15.36
N GLU A 163 7.72 5.80 16.26
CA GLU A 163 8.36 7.11 16.50
C GLU A 163 9.80 6.97 16.97
N SER A 164 10.06 6.09 17.94
CA SER A 164 11.42 5.83 18.44
C SER A 164 12.33 5.26 17.37
N PHE A 165 11.83 4.37 16.52
CA PHE A 165 12.57 3.78 15.40
C PHE A 165 12.92 4.83 14.34
N ARG A 166 12.07 5.84 14.15
CA ARG A 166 12.35 6.98 13.26
C ARG A 166 13.39 7.93 13.85
N SER A 167 13.53 7.99 15.18
CA SER A 167 14.55 8.81 15.86
C SER A 167 15.99 8.27 15.65
N VAL A 168 16.93 9.17 15.36
CA VAL A 168 18.30 8.82 14.91
C VAL A 168 19.03 7.88 15.89
N GLY A 169 18.93 8.12 17.19
CA GLY A 169 19.72 7.41 18.22
C GLY A 169 19.31 5.95 18.44
N VAL A 170 18.02 5.66 18.50
CA VAL A 170 17.50 4.30 18.69
C VAL A 170 17.49 3.53 17.37
N SER A 171 17.33 4.23 16.24
CA SER A 171 17.30 3.61 14.92
C SER A 171 18.57 2.84 14.59
N TYR A 172 19.77 3.33 14.93
CA TYR A 172 21.01 2.68 14.50
C TYR A 172 21.16 1.26 15.07
N TYR A 173 20.92 1.10 16.38
CA TYR A 173 21.02 -0.20 17.05
C TYR A 173 19.98 -1.18 16.52
N ILE A 174 18.73 -0.73 16.40
CA ILE A 174 17.63 -1.57 15.94
C ILE A 174 17.83 -1.95 14.47
N ARG A 175 18.14 -1.00 13.57
CA ARG A 175 18.38 -1.25 12.14
C ARG A 175 19.51 -2.26 11.93
N ARG A 176 20.59 -2.18 12.71
CA ARG A 176 21.69 -3.16 12.61
C ARG A 176 21.25 -4.58 12.99
N LYS A 177 20.47 -4.73 14.06
CA LYS A 177 19.89 -6.03 14.45
C LYS A 177 18.92 -6.55 13.38
N PHE A 178 18.08 -5.70 12.83
CA PHE A 178 17.13 -6.09 11.79
C PHE A 178 17.80 -6.45 10.47
N LYS A 179 18.89 -5.77 10.08
CA LYS A 179 19.73 -6.18 8.93
C LYS A 179 20.20 -7.63 9.08
N ALA A 180 20.66 -8.00 10.27
CA ALA A 180 21.12 -9.36 10.57
C ALA A 180 19.99 -10.42 10.65
N LEU A 181 18.76 -10.00 10.95
CA LEU A 181 17.60 -10.89 11.06
C LEU A 181 16.82 -11.06 9.75
N SER A 182 16.99 -10.14 8.80
CA SER A 182 16.26 -10.21 7.53
C SER A 182 16.80 -11.34 6.66
N GLU A 183 15.92 -12.09 6.01
CA GLU A 183 16.27 -13.04 4.93
C GLU A 183 17.00 -12.37 3.75
N PHE A 184 17.07 -11.04 3.75
CA PHE A 184 17.76 -10.22 2.78
C PHE A 184 19.16 -9.80 3.22
N ALA A 185 19.66 -10.25 4.39
CA ALA A 185 20.96 -9.87 4.94
C ALA A 185 22.10 -9.98 3.91
N ASP A 186 22.10 -11.07 3.13
CA ASP A 186 23.11 -11.37 2.11
C ASP A 186 23.05 -10.43 0.90
N LYS A 187 21.94 -9.70 0.71
CA LYS A 187 21.75 -8.74 -0.39
C LYS A 187 22.27 -7.33 -0.06
N PHE A 188 22.74 -7.08 1.16
CA PHE A 188 23.25 -5.78 1.57
C PHE A 188 24.77 -5.80 1.69
N SER A 189 25.47 -4.83 1.09
CA SER A 189 26.90 -4.64 1.35
C SER A 189 27.13 -4.18 2.80
N GLU A 190 28.36 -4.31 3.33
CA GLU A 190 28.69 -3.89 4.70
C GLU A 190 28.29 -2.44 5.00
N ASN A 191 28.33 -1.56 4.00
CA ASN A 191 28.02 -0.14 4.12
C ASN A 191 26.56 0.21 3.79
N ASP A 192 25.76 -0.73 3.27
CA ASP A 192 24.36 -0.45 2.98
C ASP A 192 23.53 -0.42 4.26
N THR A 193 22.89 0.72 4.49
CA THR A 193 21.81 0.84 5.46
C THR A 193 20.49 0.54 4.75
N PRO A 194 19.80 -0.56 5.09
CA PRO A 194 18.45 -0.79 4.57
C PRO A 194 17.56 0.41 4.85
N GLU A 195 16.74 0.75 3.86
CA GLU A 195 15.64 1.70 4.07
C GLU A 195 14.45 0.93 4.64
N TYR A 196 13.76 1.49 5.61
CA TYR A 196 12.61 0.85 6.27
C TYR A 196 11.34 1.65 6.00
N SER A 197 10.24 0.95 5.73
CA SER A 197 8.88 1.52 5.69
C SER A 197 8.09 0.91 6.84
N ILE A 198 7.52 1.76 7.71
CA ILE A 198 6.84 1.31 8.94
C ILE A 198 5.33 1.54 8.79
N TRP A 199 4.57 0.47 9.00
CA TRP A 199 3.12 0.45 8.94
C TRP A 199 2.57 0.25 10.36
N ASP A 200 2.10 1.30 11.01
CA ASP A 200 1.49 1.22 12.34
C ASP A 200 -0.03 1.00 12.19
N PHE A 201 -0.48 -0.22 12.48
CA PHE A 201 -1.89 -0.55 12.44
C PHE A 201 -2.55 -0.18 13.77
N SER A 202 -3.50 0.75 13.74
CA SER A 202 -4.14 1.35 14.91
C SER A 202 -4.61 0.37 16.02
N GLY A 203 -5.05 -0.83 15.64
CA GLY A 203 -5.56 -1.86 16.54
C GLY A 203 -7.03 -1.69 16.94
N PHE A 204 -7.74 -0.66 16.44
CA PHE A 204 -9.18 -0.53 16.67
C PHE A 204 -9.97 -1.38 15.68
N LYS A 205 -10.98 -2.10 16.20
CA LYS A 205 -11.83 -3.01 15.42
C LYS A 205 -12.51 -2.33 14.22
N SER A 206 -12.85 -1.04 14.36
CA SER A 206 -13.43 -0.23 13.29
C SER A 206 -12.55 -0.15 12.04
N TYR A 207 -11.25 -0.43 12.14
CA TYR A 207 -10.31 -0.34 11.02
C TYR A 207 -9.90 -1.69 10.45
N TYR A 208 -10.34 -2.81 11.04
CA TYR A 208 -9.89 -4.14 10.63
C TYR A 208 -10.22 -4.46 9.17
N PHE A 209 -11.34 -3.95 8.66
CA PHE A 209 -11.73 -4.16 7.27
C PHE A 209 -10.74 -3.54 6.27
N LEU A 210 -9.97 -2.51 6.66
CA LEU A 210 -8.95 -1.93 5.81
C LEU A 210 -7.68 -2.78 5.76
N TYR A 211 -7.45 -3.61 6.78
CA TYR A 211 -6.16 -4.27 6.94
C TYR A 211 -5.94 -5.31 5.84
N ASP A 212 -7.02 -5.89 5.30
CA ASP A 212 -7.00 -6.84 4.20
C ASP A 212 -6.28 -6.29 2.96
N TYR A 213 -6.33 -4.97 2.73
CA TYR A 213 -5.65 -4.33 1.60
C TYR A 213 -4.14 -4.12 1.81
N PHE A 214 -3.68 -4.15 3.06
CA PHE A 214 -2.29 -3.84 3.41
C PHE A 214 -1.53 -5.04 3.98
N ILE A 215 -2.21 -6.10 4.45
CA ILE A 215 -1.57 -7.30 5.03
C ILE A 215 -0.95 -8.20 3.96
N GLY A 216 -1.53 -8.30 2.75
CA GLY A 216 -1.23 -9.32 1.73
C GLY A 216 0.17 -9.39 1.09
N ASN A 217 1.18 -8.67 1.60
CA ASN A 217 2.55 -8.77 1.09
C ASN A 217 3.38 -9.75 1.92
N THR A 218 3.94 -10.77 1.27
CA THR A 218 4.77 -11.82 1.91
C THR A 218 6.22 -11.38 2.10
N SER A 219 6.67 -10.33 1.42
CA SER A 219 8.00 -9.73 1.56
C SER A 219 8.04 -8.63 2.64
N CYS A 220 7.60 -8.93 3.86
CA CYS A 220 7.63 -7.98 4.97
C CYS A 220 7.80 -8.66 6.33
N VAL A 221 8.17 -7.88 7.35
CA VAL A 221 8.25 -8.35 8.74
C VAL A 221 6.98 -7.92 9.47
N HIS A 222 6.18 -8.90 9.89
CA HIS A 222 5.04 -8.68 10.78
C HIS A 222 5.51 -8.70 12.25
N MET A 223 5.14 -7.69 13.03
CA MET A 223 5.47 -7.57 14.46
C MET A 223 4.20 -7.40 15.28
N ILE A 224 4.04 -8.19 16.34
CA ILE A 224 2.89 -8.11 17.24
C ILE A 224 3.34 -7.51 18.57
N PHE A 225 2.74 -6.40 18.95
CA PHE A 225 3.01 -5.65 20.17
C PHE A 225 1.91 -5.90 21.20
N TYR A 226 2.33 -6.10 22.44
CA TYR A 226 1.48 -6.21 23.61
C TYR A 226 2.07 -5.40 24.77
N SER A 227 1.22 -4.96 25.70
CA SER A 227 1.65 -4.17 26.84
C SER A 227 2.01 -5.08 28.02
N LEU A 228 3.19 -4.88 28.61
CA LEU A 228 3.58 -5.56 29.86
C LEU A 228 2.78 -5.09 31.07
N ARG A 229 2.00 -4.01 30.94
CA ARG A 229 1.07 -3.56 32.00
C ARG A 229 -0.18 -4.43 32.08
N ASP A 230 -0.51 -5.15 31.00
CA ASP A 230 -1.64 -6.06 30.99
C ASP A 230 -1.29 -7.34 31.74
N ASN A 231 -2.29 -8.05 32.28
CA ASN A 231 -2.03 -9.33 32.91
C ASN A 231 -1.60 -10.40 31.88
N PRO A 232 -0.86 -11.45 32.27
CA PRO A 232 -0.33 -12.45 31.33
C PRO A 232 -1.38 -13.17 30.47
N SER A 233 -2.60 -13.40 30.99
CA SER A 233 -3.71 -13.96 30.21
C SER A 233 -4.13 -13.04 29.06
N THR A 234 -4.37 -11.77 29.35
CA THR A 234 -4.72 -10.76 28.34
C THR A 234 -3.59 -10.56 27.31
N GLN A 235 -2.33 -10.62 27.73
CA GLN A 235 -1.21 -10.57 26.80
C GLN A 235 -1.25 -11.73 25.80
N ARG A 236 -1.45 -12.97 26.28
CA ARG A 236 -1.55 -14.16 25.42
C ARG A 236 -2.75 -14.10 24.49
N GLU A 237 -3.92 -13.71 24.99
CA GLU A 237 -5.14 -13.56 24.19
C GLU A 237 -4.94 -12.53 23.08
N ASN A 238 -4.35 -11.37 23.38
CA ASN A 238 -4.06 -10.34 22.39
C ASN A 238 -3.08 -10.84 21.32
N VAL A 239 -1.98 -11.48 21.73
CA VAL A 239 -0.99 -12.00 20.78
C VAL A 239 -1.61 -13.09 19.89
N ASN A 240 -2.35 -14.03 20.48
CA ASN A 240 -3.04 -15.08 19.73
C ASN A 240 -4.05 -14.51 18.74
N PHE A 241 -4.86 -13.54 19.16
CA PHE A 241 -5.81 -12.87 18.28
C PHE A 241 -5.10 -12.28 17.06
N TRP A 242 -4.01 -11.53 17.24
CA TRP A 242 -3.30 -10.90 16.12
C TRP A 242 -2.58 -11.92 15.24
N LEU A 243 -2.05 -13.00 15.81
CA LEU A 243 -1.49 -14.12 15.04
C LEU A 243 -2.56 -14.74 14.14
N GLU A 244 -3.71 -15.13 14.70
CA GLU A 244 -4.83 -15.71 13.96
C GLU A 244 -5.37 -14.72 12.91
N PHE A 245 -5.53 -13.45 13.28
CA PHE A 245 -6.00 -12.39 12.40
C PHE A 245 -5.10 -12.22 11.18
N ILE A 246 -3.78 -12.18 11.36
CA ILE A 246 -2.83 -12.05 10.25
C ILE A 246 -2.84 -13.34 9.42
N HIS A 247 -2.76 -14.51 10.06
CA HIS A 247 -2.74 -15.80 9.36
C HIS A 247 -3.96 -16.03 8.49
N SER A 248 -5.15 -15.64 8.93
CA SER A 248 -6.38 -15.81 8.15
C SER A 248 -6.45 -14.92 6.90
N ARG A 249 -5.47 -14.02 6.70
CA ARG A 249 -5.42 -13.01 5.63
C ARG A 249 -4.19 -13.14 4.74
N ILE A 250 -3.28 -14.07 5.06
CA ILE A 250 -2.21 -14.46 4.14
C ILE A 250 -2.90 -15.21 3.00
N PRO A 251 -2.74 -14.78 1.72
CA PRO A 251 -3.24 -15.56 0.60
C PRO A 251 -2.69 -16.98 0.74
N ALA A 252 -3.52 -18.01 0.57
CA ALA A 252 -3.02 -19.37 0.49
C ALA A 252 -1.96 -19.37 -0.63
N HIS A 253 -0.68 -19.46 -0.27
CA HIS A 253 0.35 -19.57 -1.27
C HIS A 253 -0.03 -20.75 -2.17
N GLU A 254 -0.12 -20.49 -3.47
CA GLU A 254 -0.09 -21.52 -4.49
C GLU A 254 1.11 -22.41 -4.14
N GLY A 255 0.80 -23.60 -3.63
CA GLY A 255 1.83 -24.59 -3.39
C GLY A 255 2.38 -25.02 -4.73
N LYS A 256 3.58 -24.52 -5.08
CA LYS A 256 4.70 -25.27 -5.69
C LYS A 256 5.88 -24.34 -5.97
#